data_AF-A0A379SLT6-F1
#
_entry.id   AF-A0A379SLT6-F1
#
_cell.length_a   1.000
_cell.length_b   1.000
_cell.length_c   1.000
_cell.angle_alpha   90.00
_cell.angle_beta   90.00
_cell.angle_gamma   90.00
#
_symmetry.space_group_name_H-M   'P 1'
#
loop_
_entity.id
_entity.type
_entity.pdbx_description
1 polymer ?
#
loop_
_entity_poly.entity_id
_entity_poly.type
_entity_poly.pdbx_seq_one_letter_code
_entity_poly.pdbx_strand_id
1 'polypeptide(L)'
;MFRFVPVSAFMAPQCDLIVTSHVSAGAELIADGNIHVYGMMRGRALAGASGDREAQIFCTHLTAELVSIAGVYWLSDKIPAEFYGKAARLRLADNALTVQPLN
;
A
#
# COMPACT_ATOMS: atom_id res chain seq x y z
N MET A 1 -24.81 14.97 12.42
CA MET A 1 -24.68 13.65 13.09
C MET A 1 -23.37 13.04 12.64
N PHE A 2 -22.32 13.17 13.46
CA PHE A 2 -21.00 12.60 13.14
C PHE A 2 -21.08 11.09 13.35
N ARG A 3 -20.82 10.31 12.31
CA ARG A 3 -20.77 8.86 12.38
C ARG A 3 -19.33 8.46 12.69
N PHE A 4 -19.09 8.08 13.94
CA PHE A 4 -17.85 7.43 14.36
C PHE A 4 -17.89 5.99 13.82
N VAL A 5 -16.98 5.66 12.90
CA VAL A 5 -16.71 4.29 12.45
C VAL A 5 -15.29 3.99 12.92
N PRO A 6 -14.99 2.85 13.57
CA PRO A 6 -13.62 2.52 13.93
C PRO A 6 -12.80 2.46 12.63
N VAL A 7 -11.91 3.44 12.43
CA VAL A 7 -11.09 3.65 11.22
C VAL A 7 -10.25 2.41 10.93
N SER A 8 -10.70 1.58 10.00
CA SER A 8 -10.01 0.31 9.69
C SER A 8 -9.89 0.00 8.20
N ALA A 9 -10.68 0.64 7.33
CA ALA A 9 -10.66 0.38 5.88
C ALA A 9 -10.92 1.67 5.09
N PHE A 10 -10.02 2.02 4.17
CA PHE A 10 -10.16 3.12 3.23
C PHE A 10 -10.28 2.55 1.81
N MET A 11 -11.32 2.97 1.08
CA MET A 11 -11.63 2.47 -0.27
C MET A 11 -11.61 3.62 -1.27
N ALA A 12 -10.90 3.45 -2.38
CA ALA A 12 -10.86 4.38 -3.51
C ALA A 12 -11.27 3.64 -4.81
N PRO A 13 -12.57 3.61 -5.15
CA PRO A 13 -13.03 2.99 -6.40
C PRO A 13 -12.68 3.85 -7.60
N GLN A 14 -12.16 3.24 -8.66
CA GLN A 14 -11.74 3.86 -9.93
C GLN A 14 -10.76 5.03 -9.79
N CYS A 15 -10.07 5.18 -8.65
CA CYS A 15 -9.14 6.26 -8.42
C CYS A 15 -7.96 5.86 -7.53
N ASP A 16 -6.97 6.74 -7.47
CA ASP A 16 -5.81 6.60 -6.60
C ASP A 16 -6.17 7.00 -5.16
N LEU A 17 -5.56 6.34 -4.19
CA LEU A 17 -5.68 6.66 -2.77
C LEU A 17 -4.42 7.35 -2.26
N ILE A 18 -4.59 8.56 -1.70
CA ILE A 18 -3.48 9.33 -1.11
C ILE A 18 -3.72 9.48 0.39
N VAL A 19 -2.77 9.03 1.20
CA VAL A 19 -2.76 9.13 2.65
C VAL A 19 -1.58 10.01 3.08
N THR A 20 -1.86 11.13 3.72
CA THR A 20 -0.86 12.12 4.19
C THR A 20 -0.50 11.97 5.67
N SER A 21 -0.93 10.88 6.30
CA SER A 21 -0.74 10.60 7.73
C SER A 21 -0.24 9.18 7.97
N HIS A 22 -0.02 8.82 9.24
CA HIS A 22 0.37 7.46 9.61
C HIS A 22 -0.80 6.48 9.45
N VAL A 23 -0.49 5.30 8.90
CA VAL A 23 -1.39 4.15 8.79
C VAL A 23 -0.98 3.16 9.87
N SER A 24 -1.87 2.94 10.83
CA SER A 24 -1.64 2.03 11.96
C SER A 24 -1.65 0.55 11.52
N ALA A 25 -1.03 -0.29 12.35
CA ALA A 25 -1.17 -1.74 12.26
C ALA A 25 -2.66 -2.13 12.26
N GLY A 26 -3.02 -3.16 11.51
CA GLY A 26 -4.40 -3.61 11.34
C GLY A 26 -5.27 -2.78 10.37
N ALA A 27 -4.89 -1.55 10.02
CA ALA A 27 -5.62 -0.74 9.04
C ALA A 27 -5.46 -1.29 7.61
N GLU A 28 -6.47 -1.08 6.77
CA GLU A 28 -6.52 -1.57 5.40
C GLU A 28 -6.74 -0.42 4.42
N LEU A 29 -5.87 -0.32 3.43
CA LEU A 29 -5.96 0.61 2.31
C LEU A 29 -6.25 -0.19 1.06
N ILE A 30 -7.35 0.13 0.37
CA ILE A 30 -7.73 -0.54 -0.88
C ILE A 30 -8.02 0.53 -1.93
N ALA A 31 -7.39 0.41 -3.09
CA ALA A 31 -7.61 1.29 -4.22
C ALA A 31 -7.66 0.49 -5.52
N ASP A 32 -8.50 0.92 -6.45
CA ASP A 32 -8.48 0.38 -7.81
C ASP A 32 -7.27 0.90 -8.60
N GLY A 33 -6.77 2.10 -8.26
CA GLY A 33 -5.55 2.68 -8.82
C GLY A 33 -4.34 2.53 -7.89
N ASN A 34 -3.51 3.56 -7.88
CA ASN A 34 -2.30 3.65 -7.06
C ASN A 34 -2.63 3.94 -5.58
N ILE A 35 -1.69 3.59 -4.70
CA ILE A 35 -1.73 3.99 -3.29
C ILE A 35 -0.48 4.81 -2.96
N HIS A 36 -0.65 6.00 -2.40
CA HIS A 36 0.42 6.87 -1.92
C HIS A 36 0.30 7.05 -0.41
N VAL A 37 1.34 6.71 0.35
CA VAL A 37 1.41 6.89 1.80
C VAL A 37 2.58 7.78 2.17
N TYR A 38 2.27 9.05 2.45
CA TYR A 38 3.20 10.06 2.94
C TYR A 38 3.23 10.08 4.47
N GLY A 39 3.42 8.90 5.06
CA GLY A 39 3.56 8.67 6.49
C GLY A 39 4.10 7.27 6.77
N MET A 40 3.99 6.83 8.03
CA MET A 40 4.34 5.44 8.38
C MET A 40 3.27 4.49 7.87
N MET A 41 3.64 3.53 7.04
CA MET A 41 2.73 2.51 6.54
C MET A 41 2.92 1.23 7.37
N ARG A 42 2.09 0.98 8.39
CA ARG A 42 2.14 -0.27 9.20
C ARG A 42 1.00 -1.25 8.89
N GLY A 43 -0.06 -0.80 8.23
CA GLY A 43 -1.22 -1.64 7.91
C GLY A 43 -1.02 -2.50 6.66
N ARG A 44 -2.12 -2.74 5.95
CA ARG A 44 -2.19 -3.47 4.69
C ARG A 44 -2.54 -2.53 3.54
N ALA A 45 -1.84 -2.63 2.41
CA ALA A 45 -2.15 -1.87 1.19
C ALA A 45 -2.45 -2.80 0.02
N LEU A 46 -3.59 -2.60 -0.63
CA LEU A 46 -4.09 -3.36 -1.76
C LEU A 46 -4.40 -2.40 -2.92
N ALA A 47 -3.43 -2.22 -3.81
CA ALA A 47 -3.57 -1.42 -5.02
C ALA A 47 -4.04 -2.30 -6.19
N GLY A 48 -4.62 -1.68 -7.22
CA GLY A 48 -5.12 -2.42 -8.37
C GLY A 48 -6.21 -3.43 -8.00
N ALA A 49 -7.09 -3.10 -7.04
CA ALA A 49 -8.12 -4.02 -6.53
C ALA A 49 -9.09 -4.51 -7.62
N SER A 50 -9.29 -3.71 -8.67
CA SER A 50 -10.05 -4.05 -9.89
C SER A 50 -9.29 -4.94 -10.89
N GLY A 51 -8.02 -5.28 -10.60
CA GLY A 51 -7.15 -6.07 -11.48
C GLY A 51 -6.14 -5.24 -12.29
N ASP A 52 -6.01 -3.93 -12.02
CA ASP A 52 -5.00 -3.08 -12.65
C ASP A 52 -3.58 -3.50 -12.24
N ARG A 53 -2.85 -4.08 -13.19
CA ARG A 53 -1.48 -4.59 -12.98
C ARG A 53 -0.42 -3.50 -13.05
N GLU A 54 -0.77 -2.33 -13.59
CA GLU A 54 0.13 -1.18 -13.69
C GLU A 54 0.06 -0.28 -12.44
N ALA A 55 -0.91 -0.53 -11.55
CA ALA A 55 -1.05 0.12 -10.26
C ALA A 55 0.19 -0.08 -9.38
N GLN A 56 0.48 0.92 -8.55
CA GLN A 56 1.70 0.98 -7.75
C GLN A 56 1.40 1.45 -6.34
N ILE A 57 2.30 1.08 -5.42
CA ILE A 57 2.27 1.54 -4.03
C ILE A 57 3.52 2.38 -3.77
N PHE A 58 3.33 3.61 -3.31
CA PHE A 58 4.39 4.54 -2.95
C PHE A 58 4.33 4.79 -1.45
N CYS A 59 5.44 4.56 -0.76
CA CYS A 59 5.54 4.75 0.69
C CYS A 59 6.76 5.61 1.01
N THR A 60 6.62 6.53 1.96
CA THR A 60 7.78 7.24 2.52
C THR A 60 8.46 6.44 3.64
N HIS A 61 7.71 5.60 4.35
CA HIS A 61 8.21 4.70 5.39
C HIS A 61 7.49 3.36 5.30
N LEU A 62 8.09 2.40 4.59
CA LEU A 62 7.50 1.08 4.35
C LEU A 62 7.72 0.15 5.54
N THR A 63 6.67 -0.08 6.34
CA THR A 63 6.66 -1.03 7.47
C THR A 63 5.41 -1.91 7.44
N ALA A 64 4.88 -2.18 6.24
CA ALA A 64 3.56 -2.75 6.03
C ALA A 64 3.49 -4.20 6.49
N GLU A 65 2.33 -4.59 7.02
CA GLU A 65 1.97 -5.99 7.29
C GLU A 65 1.80 -6.78 5.98
N LEU A 66 1.18 -6.14 4.98
CA LEU A 66 0.90 -6.72 3.67
C LEU A 66 0.87 -5.62 2.61
N VAL A 67 1.38 -5.96 1.42
CA VAL A 67 1.26 -5.15 0.21
C VAL A 67 0.76 -6.05 -0.93
N SER A 68 -0.18 -5.57 -1.71
CA SER A 68 -0.78 -6.30 -2.84
C SER A 68 -0.99 -5.38 -4.03
N ILE A 69 -0.72 -5.89 -5.23
CA ILE A 69 -1.00 -5.23 -6.50
C ILE A 69 -1.67 -6.25 -7.41
N ALA A 70 -2.89 -5.96 -7.87
CA ALA A 70 -3.68 -6.84 -8.75
C ALA A 70 -3.75 -8.30 -8.25
N GLY A 71 -3.88 -8.48 -6.93
CA GLY A 71 -4.00 -9.79 -6.27
C GLY A 71 -2.67 -10.52 -6.01
N VAL A 72 -1.53 -10.04 -6.52
CA VAL A 72 -0.21 -10.54 -6.15
C VAL A 72 0.25 -9.83 -4.89
N TYR A 73 0.59 -10.57 -3.84
CA TYR A 73 0.86 -10.00 -2.53
C TYR A 73 2.18 -10.45 -1.91
N TRP A 74 2.72 -9.60 -1.05
CA TRP A 74 3.77 -9.90 -0.10
C TRP A 74 3.27 -9.63 1.32
N LEU A 75 3.60 -10.55 2.21
CA LEU A 75 3.58 -10.31 3.65
C LEU A 75 4.87 -9.60 4.06
N SER A 76 4.90 -9.06 5.27
CA SER A 76 6.02 -8.30 5.82
C SER A 76 7.36 -9.02 5.76
N ASP A 77 7.39 -10.35 5.85
CA ASP A 77 8.58 -11.20 5.77
C ASP A 77 9.18 -11.31 4.35
N LYS A 78 8.37 -11.03 3.32
CA LYS A 78 8.80 -11.02 1.91
C LYS A 78 9.35 -9.66 1.47
N ILE A 79 9.09 -8.60 2.23
CA ILE A 79 9.65 -7.28 1.94
C ILE A 79 11.14 -7.30 2.29
N PRO A 80 12.05 -7.01 1.33
CA PRO A 80 13.48 -7.01 1.62
C PRO A 80 13.82 -6.03 2.74
N ALA A 81 14.60 -6.48 3.72
CA ALA A 81 14.91 -5.73 4.93
C ALA A 81 15.56 -4.36 4.65
N GLU A 82 16.24 -4.21 3.51
CA GLU A 82 16.85 -2.94 3.09
C GLU A 82 15.84 -1.81 2.84
N PHE A 83 14.56 -2.14 2.58
CA PHE A 83 13.47 -1.18 2.38
C PHE A 83 12.63 -0.92 3.62
N TYR A 84 12.83 -1.69 4.70
CA TYR A 84 12.05 -1.55 5.92
C TYR A 84 12.27 -0.18 6.57
N GLY A 85 11.18 0.55 6.81
CA GLY A 85 11.19 1.90 7.36
C GLY A 85 11.71 2.98 6.40
N LYS A 86 11.97 2.65 5.13
CA LYS A 86 12.49 3.60 4.12
C LYS A 86 11.44 3.96 3.08
N ALA A 87 11.78 4.97 2.28
CA ALA A 87 11.00 5.36 1.12
C ALA A 87 11.14 4.31 0.01
N ALA A 88 10.01 3.80 -0.46
CA ALA A 88 9.95 2.67 -1.37
C ALA A 88 8.78 2.81 -2.36
N ARG A 89 8.99 2.28 -3.56
CA ARG A 89 8.00 2.10 -4.61
C ARG A 89 7.84 0.63 -4.89
N LEU A 90 6.61 0.11 -4.81
CA LEU A 90 6.27 -1.25 -5.19
C LEU A 90 5.49 -1.25 -6.50
N ARG A 91 5.80 -2.21 -7.37
CA ARG A 91 5.12 -2.44 -8.66
C ARG A 91 5.16 -3.92 -9.04
N LEU A 92 4.34 -4.32 -10.00
CA LEU A 92 4.53 -5.59 -10.67
C LEU A 92 5.55 -5.50 -11.80
N ALA A 93 6.42 -6.50 -11.89
CA ALA A 93 7.26 -6.77 -13.05
C ALA A 93 7.27 -8.29 -13.28
N ASP A 94 7.05 -8.73 -14.52
CA ASP A 94 6.99 -10.16 -14.87
C ASP A 94 6.06 -10.99 -13.95
N ASN A 95 4.92 -10.41 -13.59
CA ASN A 95 3.93 -10.97 -12.65
C ASN A 95 4.40 -11.17 -11.21
N ALA A 96 5.56 -10.65 -10.83
CA ALA A 96 6.06 -10.65 -9.46
C ALA A 96 6.09 -9.23 -8.88
N LEU A 97 5.88 -9.12 -7.56
CA LEU A 97 6.13 -7.86 -6.86
C LEU A 97 7.63 -7.54 -6.89
N THR A 98 7.92 -6.27 -7.19
CA THR A 98 9.27 -5.70 -7.11
C THR A 98 9.20 -4.44 -6.27
N VAL A 99 10.30 -4.14 -5.58
CA VAL A 99 10.45 -2.95 -4.76
C VAL A 99 11.70 -2.19 -5.18
N GLN A 100 11.59 -0.86 -5.22
CA GLN A 100 12.65 0.05 -5.62
C GLN A 100 12.71 1.23 -4.66
N PRO A 101 13.87 1.88 -4.48
CA PRO A 101 13.94 3.13 -3.73
C PRO A 101 13.06 4.21 -4.38
N LEU A 102 12.37 4.98 -3.56
CA LEU A 102 11.68 6.19 -3.99
C LEU A 102 12.65 7.37 -3.82
N ASN A 103 13.35 7.72 -4.89
CA ASN A 103 14.30 8.84 -4.95
C ASN A 103 13.66 10.09 -5.55
#